data_AF-A0A6C0LA78-F1
#
_entry.id   AF-A0A6C0LA78-F1
#
_cell.length_a   1.000
_cell.length_b   1.000
_cell.length_c   1.000
_cell.angle_alpha   90.00
_cell.angle_beta   90.00
_cell.angle_gamma   90.00
#
_symmetry.space_group_name_H-M   'P 1'
#
loop_
_entity.id
_entity.type
_entity.pdbx_description
1 polymer ?
#
loop_
_entity_poly.entity_id
_entity_poly.type
_entity_poly.pdbx_seq_one_letter_code
_entity_poly.pdbx_strand_id
1 'polypeptide(L)'
;MDAVSTPTPQHNLLDKWNLYYHLPHDKNWALSGYTIIMDSIDTVEKVVSLNNAINENIVKNCMLFVMRDGITPMWEDPRNRNGGCFSYKVINKAVPEVWHNLFYALCGESLCIDDKHNKHINGITISPKKNFCIIKIWLDTSSLQDPNMIIQISNLSKQGCLFKKHEPEF
;
A
#
# COMPACT_ATOMS: atom_id res chain seq x y z
N MET A 1 5.18 -6.38 -43.35
CA MET A 1 6.43 -6.17 -42.58
C MET A 1 6.00 -6.16 -41.13
N ASP A 2 6.00 -7.32 -40.50
CA ASP A 2 5.64 -7.45 -39.09
C ASP A 2 6.85 -6.98 -38.28
N ALA A 3 6.73 -5.82 -37.66
CA ALA A 3 7.72 -5.34 -36.72
C ALA A 3 7.74 -6.31 -35.54
N VAL A 4 8.79 -7.13 -35.47
CA VAL A 4 9.05 -8.00 -34.33
C VAL A 4 9.30 -7.09 -33.13
N SER A 5 8.34 -6.99 -32.21
CA SER A 5 8.52 -6.25 -30.96
C SER A 5 9.53 -6.99 -30.10
N THR A 6 10.73 -6.44 -29.96
CA THR A 6 11.66 -6.86 -28.92
C THR A 6 10.98 -6.71 -27.55
N PRO A 7 10.91 -7.76 -26.73
CA PRO A 7 10.35 -7.66 -25.39
C PRO A 7 11.09 -6.58 -24.60
N THR A 8 10.35 -5.65 -23.99
CA THR A 8 10.93 -4.66 -23.09
C THR A 8 11.65 -5.40 -21.95
N PRO A 9 12.95 -5.13 -21.69
CA PRO A 9 13.64 -5.71 -20.55
C PRO A 9 12.87 -5.42 -19.26
N GLN A 10 12.65 -6.45 -18.45
CA GLN A 10 11.98 -6.31 -17.16
C GLN A 10 13.00 -6.21 -16.04
N HIS A 11 12.70 -5.38 -15.04
CA HIS A 11 13.56 -5.15 -13.88
C HIS A 11 12.89 -5.74 -12.64
N ASN A 12 13.52 -6.74 -12.05
CA ASN A 12 12.99 -7.40 -10.85
C ASN A 12 12.97 -6.44 -9.66
N LEU A 13 11.90 -6.53 -8.88
CA LEU A 13 11.83 -5.93 -7.55
C LEU A 13 12.60 -6.80 -6.53
N LEU A 14 12.87 -6.22 -5.36
CA LEU A 14 13.48 -6.96 -4.24
C LEU A 14 12.51 -7.98 -3.61
N ASP A 15 11.21 -7.69 -3.66
CA ASP A 15 10.16 -8.57 -3.16
C ASP A 15 8.95 -8.52 -4.09
N LYS A 16 8.00 -9.43 -3.86
CA LYS A 16 6.75 -9.54 -4.60
C LYS A 16 5.61 -8.90 -3.83
N TRP A 17 4.67 -8.32 -4.57
CA TRP A 17 3.54 -7.61 -3.99
C TRP A 17 2.23 -8.05 -4.64
N ASN A 18 1.13 -7.95 -3.88
CA ASN A 18 -0.21 -8.26 -4.34
C ASN A 18 -1.11 -7.03 -4.12
N LEU A 19 -1.87 -6.66 -5.14
CA LEU A 19 -2.85 -5.58 -5.10
C LEU A 19 -4.25 -6.17 -4.92
N TYR A 20 -4.91 -5.80 -3.83
CA TYR A 20 -6.26 -6.20 -3.48
C TYR A 20 -7.22 -5.03 -3.54
N TYR A 21 -8.49 -5.38 -3.68
CA TYR A 21 -9.65 -4.52 -3.70
C TYR A 21 -10.68 -5.01 -2.68
N HIS A 22 -11.31 -4.07 -1.98
CA HIS A 22 -12.48 -4.34 -1.14
C HIS A 22 -13.55 -3.24 -1.35
N LEU A 23 -14.81 -3.64 -1.31
CA LEU A 23 -15.94 -2.72 -1.47
C LEU A 23 -16.16 -1.93 -0.18
N PRO A 24 -16.25 -0.58 -0.19
CA PRO A 24 -16.40 0.21 1.03
C PRO A 24 -17.67 -0.08 1.87
N HIS A 25 -18.69 -0.68 1.25
CA HIS A 25 -19.96 -1.02 1.88
C HIS A 25 -20.08 -2.51 2.22
N ASP A 26 -19.13 -3.33 1.76
CA ASP A 26 -19.08 -4.73 2.13
C ASP A 26 -18.64 -4.82 3.60
N LYS A 27 -19.27 -5.73 4.33
CA LYS A 27 -18.97 -6.01 5.74
C LYS A 27 -18.24 -7.34 5.91
N ASN A 28 -18.00 -8.07 4.82
CA ASN A 28 -17.23 -9.29 4.83
C ASN A 28 -15.72 -8.97 4.91
N TRP A 29 -15.22 -8.82 6.13
CA TRP A 29 -13.79 -8.60 6.39
C TRP A 29 -12.97 -9.88 6.41
N ALA A 30 -13.57 -11.05 6.14
CA ALA A 30 -12.80 -12.26 5.89
C ALA A 30 -12.11 -12.16 4.52
N LEU A 31 -11.03 -12.94 4.32
CA LEU A 31 -10.26 -12.93 3.06
C LEU A 31 -11.13 -13.10 1.80
N SER A 32 -12.22 -13.86 1.89
CA SER A 32 -13.21 -14.03 0.80
C SER A 32 -13.89 -12.74 0.31
N GLY A 33 -13.92 -11.69 1.13
CA GLY A 33 -14.45 -10.38 0.74
C GLY A 33 -13.45 -9.52 -0.04
N TYR A 34 -12.20 -9.95 -0.18
CA TYR A 34 -11.17 -9.25 -0.93
C TYR A 34 -11.02 -9.85 -2.33
N THR A 35 -10.96 -8.98 -3.33
CA THR A 35 -10.65 -9.37 -4.72
C THR A 35 -9.21 -9.04 -5.01
N ILE A 36 -8.45 -10.00 -5.53
CA ILE A 36 -7.10 -9.76 -6.04
C ILE A 36 -7.22 -9.11 -7.42
N ILE A 37 -6.68 -7.89 -7.57
CA ILE A 37 -6.58 -7.21 -8.86
C ILE A 37 -5.38 -7.76 -9.64
N MET A 38 -4.24 -7.90 -8.96
CA MET A 38 -3.02 -8.50 -9.50
C MET A 38 -2.22 -9.12 -8.35
N ASP A 39 -1.76 -10.34 -8.56
CA ASP A 39 -0.78 -11.00 -7.71
C ASP A 39 0.61 -10.96 -8.37
N SER A 40 1.65 -11.33 -7.60
CA SER A 40 3.01 -11.49 -8.11
C SER A 40 3.51 -10.25 -8.88
N ILE A 41 3.30 -9.06 -8.32
CA ILE A 41 3.91 -7.82 -8.78
C ILE A 41 5.38 -7.87 -8.36
N ASP A 42 6.23 -8.35 -9.26
CA ASP A 42 7.64 -8.65 -9.01
C ASP A 42 8.59 -7.92 -9.96
N THR A 43 8.06 -7.00 -10.77
CA THR A 43 8.85 -6.16 -11.67
C THR A 43 8.45 -4.69 -11.60
N VAL A 44 9.42 -3.81 -11.87
CA VAL A 44 9.22 -2.35 -11.93
C VAL A 44 8.18 -2.00 -12.99
N GLU A 45 8.18 -2.69 -14.12
CA GLU A 45 7.24 -2.47 -15.22
C GLU A 45 5.80 -2.75 -14.78
N LYS A 46 5.56 -3.83 -14.02
CA LYS A 46 4.23 -4.12 -13.47
C LYS A 46 3.77 -3.01 -12.53
N VAL A 47 4.66 -2.51 -11.66
CA VAL A 47 4.35 -1.39 -10.76
C VAL A 47 3.97 -0.15 -11.57
N VAL A 48 4.80 0.27 -12.53
CA VAL A 48 4.54 1.45 -13.39
C VAL A 48 3.25 1.28 -14.19
N SER A 49 3.03 0.12 -14.81
CA SER A 49 1.82 -0.16 -15.58
C SER A 49 0.56 -0.11 -14.70
N LEU A 50 0.58 -0.73 -13.52
CA LEU A 50 -0.56 -0.68 -12.60
C LEU A 50 -0.81 0.74 -12.10
N ASN A 51 0.24 1.45 -11.68
CA ASN A 51 0.10 2.81 -11.16
C ASN A 51 -0.49 3.74 -12.23
N ASN A 52 -0.13 3.57 -13.49
CA ASN A 52 -0.69 4.36 -14.60
C ASN A 52 -2.10 3.91 -15.02
N ALA A 53 -2.43 2.63 -14.86
CA ALA A 53 -3.71 2.07 -15.29
C ALA A 53 -4.85 2.28 -14.28
N ILE A 54 -4.54 2.34 -12.99
CA ILE A 54 -5.56 2.54 -11.94
C ILE A 54 -6.08 3.97 -12.04
N ASN A 55 -7.34 4.10 -12.45
CA ASN A 55 -8.01 5.39 -12.56
C ASN A 55 -8.07 6.10 -11.21
N GLU A 56 -7.85 7.43 -11.18
CA GLU A 56 -7.93 8.23 -9.96
C GLU A 56 -9.25 8.07 -9.21
N ASN A 57 -10.36 7.87 -9.91
CA ASN A 57 -11.67 7.65 -9.29
C ASN A 57 -11.73 6.32 -8.54
N ILE A 58 -11.00 5.29 -8.98
CA ILE A 58 -10.88 4.03 -8.24
C ILE A 58 -10.11 4.29 -6.94
N VAL A 59 -8.95 4.94 -7.03
CA VAL A 59 -8.12 5.27 -5.85
C VAL A 59 -8.90 6.10 -4.81
N LYS A 60 -9.71 7.05 -5.26
CA LYS A 60 -10.49 7.95 -4.39
C LYS A 60 -11.75 7.31 -3.78
N ASN A 61 -12.32 6.28 -4.40
CA ASN A 61 -13.65 5.78 -4.04
C ASN A 61 -13.69 4.30 -3.66
N CYS A 62 -12.57 3.58 -3.75
CA CYS A 62 -12.49 2.17 -3.42
C CYS A 62 -11.47 1.92 -2.30
N MET A 63 -11.59 0.78 -1.62
CA MET A 63 -10.54 0.35 -0.70
C MET A 63 -9.52 -0.46 -1.49
N LEU A 64 -8.28 0.01 -1.53
CA LEU A 64 -7.16 -0.68 -2.18
C LEU A 64 -6.11 -1.04 -1.13
N PHE A 65 -5.45 -2.17 -1.34
CA PHE A 65 -4.42 -2.70 -0.46
C PHE A 65 -3.28 -3.21 -1.32
N VAL A 66 -2.06 -2.72 -1.10
CA VAL A 66 -0.85 -3.33 -1.68
C VAL A 66 -0.13 -3.98 -0.53
N MET A 67 -0.08 -5.31 -0.51
CA MET A 67 0.57 -6.09 0.54
C MET A 67 1.72 -6.89 -0.04
N ARG A 68 2.77 -7.08 0.76
CA ARG A 68 3.88 -8.00 0.43
C ARG A 68 3.32 -9.41 0.23
N ASP A 69 3.88 -10.15 -0.71
CA ASP A 69 3.39 -11.49 -1.04
C ASP A 69 3.44 -12.42 0.19
N GLY A 70 2.42 -13.28 0.32
CA GLY A 70 2.22 -14.11 1.50
C GLY A 70 1.64 -13.39 2.73
N ILE A 71 1.41 -12.06 2.68
CA ILE A 71 0.76 -11.30 3.75
C ILE A 71 -0.63 -10.84 3.28
N THR A 72 -1.66 -11.26 4.01
CA THR A 72 -3.04 -10.87 3.72
C THR A 72 -3.34 -9.45 4.22
N PRO A 73 -4.29 -8.73 3.59
CA PRO A 73 -4.73 -7.39 4.02
C PRO A 73 -5.62 -7.41 5.28
N MET A 74 -5.33 -8.33 6.21
CA MET A 74 -6.07 -8.58 7.44
C MET A 74 -5.16 -8.32 8.65
N TRP A 75 -5.73 -7.75 9.70
CA TRP A 75 -5.02 -7.43 10.93
C TRP A 75 -4.69 -8.69 11.74
N GLU A 76 -5.45 -9.77 11.56
CA GLU A 76 -5.24 -11.10 12.15
C GLU A 76 -4.08 -11.87 11.52
N ASP A 77 -3.60 -11.46 10.34
CA ASP A 77 -2.47 -12.09 9.66
C ASP A 77 -1.26 -12.19 10.62
N PRO A 78 -0.56 -13.35 10.70
CA PRO A 78 0.57 -13.52 11.60
C PRO A 78 1.65 -12.43 11.49
N ARG A 79 1.84 -11.86 10.30
CA ARG A 79 2.80 -10.78 10.06
C ARG A 79 2.26 -9.41 10.45
N ASN A 80 0.94 -9.23 10.56
CA ASN A 80 0.32 -7.95 10.91
C ASN A 80 -0.06 -7.85 12.40
N ARG A 81 -0.50 -8.96 13.01
CA ARG A 81 -1.17 -8.97 14.34
C ARG A 81 -0.38 -8.41 15.51
N ASN A 82 0.96 -8.44 15.45
CA ASN A 82 1.84 -7.91 16.50
C ASN A 82 2.42 -6.52 16.17
N GLY A 83 2.05 -6.00 15.00
CA GLY A 83 2.56 -4.76 14.47
C GLY A 83 1.61 -3.59 14.70
N GLY A 84 1.55 -2.73 13.70
CA GLY A 84 0.64 -1.59 13.70
C GLY A 84 0.67 -0.86 12.38
N CYS A 85 0.02 0.30 12.34
CA CYS A 85 0.00 1.13 11.16
C CYS A 85 0.12 2.61 11.48
N PHE A 86 0.85 3.33 10.63
CA PHE A 86 0.71 4.78 10.53
C PHE A 86 -0.59 5.09 9.79
N SER A 87 -1.36 6.07 10.27
CA SER A 87 -2.62 6.49 9.67
C SER A 87 -2.58 7.96 9.27
N TYR A 88 -2.70 8.21 7.98
CA TYR A 88 -2.65 9.53 7.36
C TYR A 88 -4.02 9.94 6.83
N LYS A 89 -4.38 11.21 7.03
CA LYS A 89 -5.55 11.82 6.42
C LYS A 89 -5.12 12.62 5.19
N VAL A 90 -5.63 12.26 4.02
CA VAL A 90 -5.25 12.89 2.74
C VAL A 90 -6.49 13.42 2.04
N ILE A 91 -6.51 14.72 1.70
CA ILE A 91 -7.63 15.33 0.99
C ILE A 91 -7.79 14.73 -0.42
N ASN A 92 -9.02 14.59 -0.90
CA ASN A 92 -9.31 13.88 -2.16
C ASN A 92 -8.53 14.41 -3.37
N LYS A 93 -8.22 15.70 -3.42
CA LYS A 93 -7.43 16.31 -4.50
C LYS A 93 -6.00 15.76 -4.56
N ALA A 94 -5.40 15.43 -3.42
CA ALA A 94 -4.03 14.95 -3.33
C ALA A 94 -3.90 13.41 -3.38
N VAL A 95 -5.01 12.70 -3.24
CA VAL A 95 -5.03 11.22 -3.12
C VAL A 95 -4.29 10.51 -4.27
N PRO A 96 -4.51 10.84 -5.56
CA PRO A 96 -3.82 10.15 -6.65
C PRO A 96 -2.29 10.28 -6.58
N GLU A 97 -1.79 11.51 -6.43
CA GLU A 97 -0.35 11.77 -6.33
C GLU A 97 0.27 11.04 -5.13
N VAL A 98 -0.38 11.11 -3.97
CA VAL A 98 0.09 10.43 -2.75
C VAL A 98 0.10 8.92 -2.94
N TRP A 99 -0.95 8.34 -3.51
CA TRP A 99 -1.02 6.90 -3.78
C TRP A 99 0.07 6.45 -4.75
N HIS A 100 0.27 7.19 -5.85
CA HIS A 100 1.31 6.85 -6.83
C HIS A 100 2.70 6.82 -6.19
N ASN A 101 3.05 7.88 -5.46
CA ASN A 101 4.35 8.00 -4.79
C ASN A 101 4.55 6.92 -3.72
N LEU A 102 3.50 6.61 -2.94
CA LEU A 102 3.55 5.55 -1.94
C LEU A 102 3.72 4.17 -2.57
N PHE A 103 3.00 3.87 -3.66
CA PHE A 103 3.11 2.57 -4.33
C PHE A 103 4.52 2.37 -4.91
N TYR A 104 5.10 3.41 -5.54
CA TYR A 104 6.49 3.35 -6.00
C TYR A 104 7.48 3.16 -4.85
N ALA A 105 7.38 3.96 -3.78
CA ALA A 105 8.29 3.88 -2.64
C ALA A 105 8.18 2.55 -1.88
N LEU A 106 6.96 1.99 -1.77
CA LEU A 106 6.72 0.68 -1.17
C LEU A 106 7.42 -0.43 -1.96
N CYS A 107 7.10 -0.57 -3.25
CA CYS A 107 7.64 -1.66 -4.07
C CYS A 107 9.14 -1.50 -4.34
N GLY A 108 9.64 -0.26 -4.34
CA GLY A 108 11.06 0.04 -4.45
C GLY A 108 11.84 -0.05 -3.14
N GLU A 109 11.25 -0.52 -2.03
CA GLU A 109 11.90 -0.65 -0.72
C GLU A 109 12.59 0.66 -0.26
N SER A 110 11.95 1.81 -0.48
CA SER A 110 12.50 3.15 -0.25
C SER A 110 11.54 4.06 0.53
N LEU A 111 10.57 3.47 1.23
CA LEU A 111 9.53 4.20 1.96
C LEU A 111 10.03 4.76 3.30
N CYS A 112 11.06 4.14 3.89
CA CYS A 112 11.71 4.58 5.13
C CYS A 112 12.98 5.38 4.84
N ILE A 113 13.30 6.37 5.69
CA ILE A 113 14.55 7.14 5.63
C ILE A 113 15.78 6.27 5.91
N ASP A 114 15.64 5.33 6.84
CA ASP A 114 16.65 4.31 7.10
C ASP A 114 16.22 3.02 6.41
N ASP A 115 16.97 2.62 5.39
CA ASP A 115 16.64 1.49 4.50
C ASP A 115 16.40 0.19 5.26
N LYS A 116 17.06 0.00 6.41
CA LYS A 116 16.90 -1.20 7.24
C LYS A 116 15.49 -1.37 7.80
N HIS A 117 14.69 -0.30 7.83
CA HIS A 117 13.31 -0.33 8.30
C HIS A 117 12.31 -0.74 7.22
N ASN A 118 12.66 -0.72 5.92
CA ASN A 118 11.73 -1.11 4.85
C ASN A 118 11.28 -2.58 4.96
N LYS A 119 12.16 -3.47 5.45
CA LYS A 119 11.82 -4.87 5.74
C LYS A 119 10.67 -5.06 6.74
N HIS A 120 10.38 -4.04 7.56
CA HIS A 120 9.29 -4.05 8.53
C HIS A 120 7.96 -3.58 7.93
N ILE A 121 7.97 -3.02 6.70
CA ILE A 121 6.75 -2.61 6.00
C ILE A 121 6.11 -3.84 5.35
N ASN A 122 4.86 -4.11 5.72
CA ASN A 122 4.05 -5.19 5.16
C ASN A 122 3.17 -4.71 4.00
N GLY A 123 2.83 -3.42 3.93
CA GLY A 123 1.98 -2.91 2.86
C GLY A 123 1.42 -1.51 3.11
N ILE A 124 0.66 -1.03 2.13
CA ILE A 124 -0.11 0.22 2.23
C ILE A 124 -1.58 -0.03 1.89
N THR A 125 -2.45 0.79 2.47
CA THR A 125 -3.89 0.71 2.21
C THR A 125 -4.49 2.09 2.07
N ILE A 126 -5.52 2.23 1.25
CA ILE A 126 -6.32 3.45 1.15
C ILE A 126 -7.79 3.10 1.38
N SER A 127 -8.50 3.96 2.11
CA SER A 127 -9.93 3.82 2.34
C SER A 127 -10.65 5.17 2.21
N PRO A 128 -11.73 5.25 1.42
CA PRO A 128 -12.43 6.50 1.18
C PRO A 128 -13.24 6.95 2.40
N LYS A 129 -13.33 8.26 2.60
CA LYS A 129 -14.28 8.96 3.48
C LYS A 129 -14.93 10.10 2.69
N LYS A 130 -15.87 10.83 3.30
CA LYS A 130 -16.67 11.85 2.61
C LYS A 130 -15.84 12.91 1.85
N ASN A 131 -14.79 13.45 2.48
CA ASN A 131 -14.00 14.58 1.94
C ASN A 131 -12.48 14.31 1.86
N PHE A 132 -12.07 13.10 2.24
CA PHE A 132 -10.66 12.70 2.33
C PHE A 132 -10.58 11.18 2.24
N CYS A 133 -9.38 10.65 2.02
CA CYS A 133 -9.09 9.24 2.23
C CYS A 133 -8.22 9.06 3.47
N ILE A 134 -8.36 7.91 4.12
CA ILE A 134 -7.39 7.44 5.10
C ILE A 134 -6.41 6.53 4.38
N ILE A 135 -5.14 6.88 4.41
CA ILE A 135 -4.06 6.03 3.93
C ILE A 135 -3.33 5.45 5.14
N LYS A 136 -2.99 4.17 5.09
CA LYS A 136 -2.19 3.53 6.13
C LYS A 136 -0.95 2.88 5.56
N ILE A 137 0.12 2.87 6.34
CA ILE A 137 1.33 2.10 6.11
C ILE A 137 1.40 1.06 7.23
N TRP A 138 1.43 -0.22 6.86
CA TRP A 138 1.34 -1.36 7.77
C TRP A 138 2.74 -1.89 8.08
N LEU A 139 3.00 -2.13 9.36
CA LEU A 139 4.26 -2.63 9.87
C LEU A 139 4.07 -3.96 10.59
N ASP A 140 5.07 -4.83 10.54
CA ASP A 140 5.12 -6.08 11.31
C ASP A 140 5.50 -5.89 12.78
N THR A 141 5.90 -4.68 13.15
CA THR A 141 6.38 -4.31 14.48
C THR A 141 5.64 -3.10 15.01
N SER A 142 5.48 -3.05 16.34
CA SER A 142 4.98 -1.90 17.06
C SER A 142 6.09 -1.11 17.77
N SER A 143 7.37 -1.43 17.55
CA SER A 143 8.50 -0.66 18.10
C SER A 143 8.82 0.60 17.28
N LEU A 144 8.45 0.64 16.00
CA LEU A 144 8.72 1.75 15.08
C LEU A 144 7.49 2.64 14.96
N GLN A 145 7.35 3.59 15.89
CA GLN A 145 6.13 4.42 16.01
C GLN A 145 6.31 5.89 15.63
N ASP A 146 7.53 6.33 15.29
CA ASP A 146 7.79 7.71 14.90
C ASP A 146 7.47 7.90 13.40
N PRO A 147 6.44 8.68 13.02
CA PRO A 147 6.10 8.93 11.61
C PRO A 147 7.21 9.63 10.84
N ASN A 148 8.22 10.21 11.51
CA ASN A 148 9.38 10.77 10.85
C ASN A 148 10.28 9.71 10.20
N MET A 149 10.11 8.43 10.51
CA MET A 149 10.84 7.35 9.84
C MET A 149 10.47 7.21 8.36
N ILE A 150 9.30 7.69 7.94
CA ILE A 150 8.82 7.62 6.56
C ILE A 150 9.41 8.79 5.77
N ILE A 151 9.81 8.56 4.51
CA ILE A 151 10.32 9.62 3.64
C ILE A 151 9.29 10.76 3.47
N GLN A 152 9.78 11.93 3.06
CA GLN A 152 8.88 13.03 2.74
C GLN A 152 8.16 12.73 1.42
N ILE A 153 6.83 12.66 1.47
CA ILE A 153 5.97 12.51 0.30
C ILE A 153 5.09 13.76 0.21
N SER A 154 5.05 14.37 -0.98
CA SER A 154 4.21 15.53 -1.28
C SER A 154 2.75 15.24 -0.86
N ASN A 155 2.13 16.19 -0.15
CA ASN A 155 0.76 16.10 0.35
C ASN A 155 0.45 14.98 1.37
N LEU A 156 1.46 14.22 1.84
CA LEU A 156 1.32 13.26 2.93
C LEU A 156 1.82 13.88 4.25
N SER A 157 0.94 14.57 4.96
CA SER A 157 1.31 15.25 6.21
C SER A 157 1.62 14.26 7.34
N LYS A 158 2.80 14.39 7.94
CA LYS A 158 3.17 13.71 9.20
C LYS A 158 2.48 14.34 10.41
N GLN A 159 2.04 15.59 10.31
CA GLN A 159 1.32 16.27 11.38
C GLN A 159 -0.07 15.65 11.56
N GLY A 160 -0.33 15.13 12.75
CA GLY A 160 -1.57 14.40 13.05
C GLY A 160 -1.58 12.96 12.53
N CYS A 161 -0.45 12.46 12.00
CA CYS A 161 -0.29 11.02 11.76
C CYS A 161 -0.26 10.31 13.12
N LEU A 162 -1.06 9.25 13.23
CA LEU A 162 -1.14 8.42 14.43
C LEU A 162 -0.59 7.03 14.11
N PHE A 163 0.31 6.53 14.94
CA PHE A 163 0.62 5.10 14.97
C PHE A 163 -0.42 4.39 15.82
N LYS A 164 -1.04 3.34 15.28
CA LYS A 164 -1.98 2.48 16.00
C LYS A 164 -1.50 1.05 15.94
N LYS A 165 -1.36 0.41 17.10
CA LYS A 165 -1.11 -1.04 17.16
C LYS A 165 -2.31 -1.78 16.60
N HIS A 166 -2.06 -2.90 15.96
CA HIS A 166 -3.13 -3.85 15.68
C HIS A 166 -3.45 -4.58 16.98
N GLU A 167 -4.72 -4.62 17.37
CA GLU A 167 -5.16 -5.33 18.56
C GLU A 167 -6.19 -6.42 18.24
N PRO A 168 -5.82 -7.45 17.45
CA PRO A 168 -6.43 -8.77 17.46
C PRO A 168 -7.51 -9.03 18.48
N GLU A 169 -8.81 -8.78 18.27
CA GLU A 169 -9.76 -9.28 19.27
C GLU A 169 -9.61 -10.82 19.30
N PHE A 170 -9.19 -11.34 20.45
CA PHE A 170 -9.29 -12.76 20.80
C PHE A 170 -10.37 -12.91 21.87
#